data_AF-A0A7S1U3N9-F1
#
_entry.id   AF-A0A7S1U3N9-F1
#
_cell.length_a   1.000
_cell.length_b   1.000
_cell.length_c   1.000
_cell.angle_alpha   90.00
_cell.angle_beta   90.00
_cell.angle_gamma   90.00
#
_symmetry.space_group_name_H-M   'P 1'
#
loop_
_entity.id
_entity.type
_entity.pdbx_description
1 polymer ?
#
loop_
_entity_poly.entity_id
_entity_poly.type
_entity_poly.pdbx_seq_one_letter_code
_entity_poly.pdbx_strand_id
1 'polypeptide(L)'
;MSLGFEAQRIVDEPNAGGKSVVSEALSVEYFVKRFRATAIQTEMELTYWSEHWKKIDYSVVVGAQRVGVSVTRAMGFPTQGAFTTGDARRLLKKKLYGLIVARAGIDESCKFGVAVLHTWCQSARIAKLLQEAFVELAAAEQERYVQEGGAEGGAWPPVTENVVCLLTVADTAPQVFTDELAWFA
;
A
#
# COMPACT_ATOMS: atom_id res chain seq x y z
N MET A 1 -5.08 8.31 -22.85
CA MET A 1 -3.85 8.33 -22.04
C MET A 1 -3.20 6.97 -22.22
N SER A 2 -1.99 6.89 -22.78
CA SER A 2 -1.25 5.62 -22.88
C SER A 2 -0.53 5.35 -21.56
N LEU A 3 -0.55 4.10 -21.09
CA LEU A 3 0.22 3.67 -19.91
C LEU A 3 1.72 3.66 -20.24
N GLY A 4 2.56 3.88 -19.24
CA GLY A 4 4.00 3.66 -19.35
C GLY A 4 4.34 2.17 -19.45
N PHE A 5 5.57 1.87 -19.87
CA PHE A 5 6.05 0.50 -20.10
C PHE A 5 5.82 -0.41 -18.88
N GLU A 6 6.16 0.05 -17.68
CA GLU A 6 6.03 -0.75 -16.44
C GLU A 6 4.57 -1.02 -16.06
N ALA A 7 3.68 -0.05 -16.26
CA ALA A 7 2.26 -0.26 -16.02
C ALA A 7 1.66 -1.22 -17.07
N GLN A 8 2.14 -1.17 -18.31
CA GLN A 8 1.73 -2.09 -19.36
C GLN A 8 2.17 -3.54 -19.07
N ARG A 9 3.38 -3.75 -18.50
CA ARG A 9 3.84 -5.07 -18.04
C ARG A 9 2.86 -5.72 -17.06
N ILE A 10 2.33 -4.96 -16.10
CA ILE A 10 1.34 -5.46 -15.13
C ILE A 10 0.00 -5.81 -15.80
N VAL A 11 -0.40 -5.05 -16.82
CA VAL A 11 -1.62 -5.35 -17.58
C VAL A 11 -1.47 -6.62 -18.43
N ASP A 12 -0.28 -6.83 -18.99
CA ASP A 12 0.02 -7.92 -19.92
C ASP A 12 0.40 -9.23 -19.20
N GLU A 13 0.74 -9.17 -17.91
CA GLU A 13 1.03 -10.36 -17.12
C GLU A 13 -0.21 -11.28 -17.03
N PRO A 14 -0.05 -12.61 -17.22
CA PRO A 14 -1.15 -13.54 -17.12
C PRO A 14 -1.68 -13.55 -15.69
N ASN A 15 -2.75 -12.80 -15.45
CA ASN A 15 -3.32 -12.62 -14.12
C ASN A 15 -3.56 -13.96 -13.43
N ALA A 16 -3.12 -14.09 -12.18
CA ALA A 16 -3.59 -15.12 -11.25
C ALA A 16 -5.10 -14.95 -10.85
N GLY A 17 -5.91 -14.25 -11.67
CA GLY A 17 -7.38 -14.17 -11.53
C GLY A 17 -7.96 -12.94 -10.82
N GLY A 18 -7.24 -11.81 -10.74
CA GLY A 18 -7.68 -10.65 -9.95
C GLY A 18 -8.48 -9.56 -10.70
N LYS A 19 -9.55 -9.01 -10.07
CA LYS A 19 -10.28 -7.79 -10.52
C LYS A 19 -9.54 -6.47 -10.20
N SER A 20 -8.22 -6.52 -10.01
CA SER A 20 -7.42 -5.45 -9.38
C SER A 20 -6.25 -4.95 -10.25
N VAL A 21 -5.95 -5.63 -11.36
CA VAL A 21 -4.87 -5.30 -12.32
C VAL A 21 -4.84 -3.84 -12.74
N VAL A 22 -6.00 -3.26 -13.06
CA VAL A 22 -6.08 -1.84 -13.44
C VAL A 22 -5.62 -0.93 -12.29
N SER A 23 -6.00 -1.23 -11.05
CA SER A 23 -5.60 -0.44 -9.89
C SER A 23 -4.11 -0.58 -9.59
N GLU A 24 -3.52 -1.75 -9.85
CA GLU A 24 -2.09 -2.03 -9.69
C GLU A 24 -1.25 -1.35 -10.77
N ALA A 25 -1.66 -1.47 -12.04
CA ALA A 25 -1.01 -0.79 -13.15
C ALA A 25 -1.03 0.74 -12.96
N LEU A 26 -2.17 1.32 -12.57
CA LEU A 26 -2.27 2.74 -12.23
C LEU A 26 -1.41 3.11 -11.01
N SER A 27 -1.25 2.20 -10.05
CA SER A 27 -0.39 2.39 -8.89
C SER A 27 1.07 2.46 -9.31
N VAL A 28 1.54 1.54 -10.14
CA VAL A 28 2.91 1.59 -10.69
C VAL A 28 3.14 2.84 -11.52
N GLU A 29 2.19 3.18 -12.39
CA GLU A 29 2.26 4.42 -13.17
C GLU A 29 2.38 5.65 -12.27
N TYR A 30 1.60 5.69 -11.17
CA TYR A 30 1.68 6.74 -10.17
C TYR A 30 3.09 6.78 -9.56
N PHE A 31 3.64 5.65 -9.11
CA PHE A 31 4.97 5.62 -8.52
C PHE A 31 6.09 6.03 -9.50
N VAL A 32 6.03 5.57 -10.74
CA VAL A 32 7.01 5.91 -11.79
C VAL A 32 6.95 7.40 -12.10
N LYS A 33 5.76 7.95 -12.38
CA LYS A 33 5.62 9.36 -12.73
C LYS A 33 5.90 10.27 -11.53
N ARG A 34 5.47 9.85 -10.35
CA ARG A 34 5.40 10.73 -9.19
C ARG A 34 6.61 10.70 -8.29
N PHE A 35 7.20 9.52 -8.14
CA PHE A 35 8.33 9.27 -7.26
C PHE A 35 9.58 8.84 -8.04
N ARG A 36 9.52 8.88 -9.39
CA ARG A 36 10.60 8.41 -10.27
C ARG A 36 11.02 6.99 -9.91
N ALA A 37 10.04 6.16 -9.56
CA ALA A 37 10.28 4.79 -9.13
C ALA A 37 10.91 3.98 -10.27
N THR A 38 11.82 3.09 -9.91
CA THR A 38 12.55 2.21 -10.83
C THR A 38 12.59 0.78 -10.29
N ALA A 39 13.17 -0.16 -11.06
CA ALA A 39 13.37 -1.56 -10.65
C ALA A 39 12.10 -2.22 -10.09
N ILE A 40 11.00 -2.08 -10.84
CA ILE A 40 9.68 -2.64 -10.52
C ILE A 40 9.79 -4.17 -10.57
N GLN A 41 9.33 -4.83 -9.51
CA GLN A 41 9.14 -6.27 -9.43
C GLN A 41 7.66 -6.57 -9.17
N THR A 42 7.00 -7.32 -10.04
CA THR A 42 5.58 -7.70 -9.89
C THR A 42 5.40 -8.82 -8.86
N GLU A 43 4.16 -9.08 -8.40
CA GLU A 43 3.86 -10.17 -7.45
C GLU A 43 4.48 -11.52 -7.88
N MET A 44 4.57 -11.78 -9.18
CA MET A 44 5.12 -13.03 -9.74
C MET A 44 6.64 -13.08 -9.75
N GLU A 45 7.31 -11.93 -9.72
CA GLU A 45 8.77 -11.81 -9.63
C GLU A 45 9.25 -11.83 -8.17
N LEU A 46 8.35 -11.58 -7.22
CA LEU A 46 8.65 -11.63 -5.79
C LEU A 46 8.63 -13.08 -5.28
N THR A 47 9.68 -13.45 -4.57
CA THR A 47 9.79 -14.79 -3.95
C THR A 47 9.53 -14.72 -2.45
N TYR A 48 8.81 -15.71 -1.96
CA TYR A 48 8.45 -15.89 -0.56
C TYR A 48 8.87 -17.28 -0.11
N TRP A 49 9.15 -17.43 1.18
CA TRP A 49 9.58 -18.72 1.73
C TRP A 49 8.53 -19.84 1.58
N SER A 50 7.26 -19.48 1.36
CA SER A 50 6.15 -20.42 1.14
C SER A 50 5.19 -19.90 0.06
N GLU A 51 4.69 -20.81 -0.78
CA GLU A 51 3.76 -20.47 -1.87
C GLU A 51 2.41 -19.91 -1.37
N HIS A 52 1.99 -20.31 -0.17
CA HIS A 52 0.71 -19.90 0.43
C HIS A 52 0.80 -18.64 1.30
N TRP A 53 1.93 -17.94 1.24
CA TRP A 53 2.17 -16.75 2.04
C TRP A 53 1.32 -15.55 1.59
N LYS A 54 1.14 -14.56 2.47
CA LYS A 54 0.56 -13.27 2.05
C LYS A 54 1.55 -12.55 1.15
N LYS A 55 1.08 -12.01 0.04
CA LYS A 55 1.90 -11.32 -0.94
C LYS A 55 1.55 -9.83 -1.01
N ILE A 56 2.54 -9.04 -1.43
CA ILE A 56 2.33 -7.66 -1.88
C ILE A 56 2.14 -7.67 -3.39
N ASP A 57 1.50 -6.63 -3.92
CA ASP A 57 1.16 -6.59 -5.34
C ASP A 57 2.40 -6.30 -6.21
N TYR A 58 3.35 -5.50 -5.71
CA TYR A 58 4.65 -5.27 -6.37
C TYR A 58 5.68 -4.63 -5.43
N SER A 59 6.96 -4.65 -5.80
CA SER A 59 8.00 -3.82 -5.17
C SER A 59 8.62 -2.84 -6.16
N VAL A 60 9.12 -1.72 -5.67
CA VAL A 60 9.83 -0.70 -6.46
C VAL A 60 11.00 -0.12 -5.70
N VAL A 61 11.93 0.53 -6.40
CA VAL A 61 12.96 1.37 -5.82
C VAL A 61 12.56 2.83 -5.97
N VAL A 62 12.45 3.54 -4.84
CA VAL A 62 12.26 5.00 -4.78
C VAL A 62 13.49 5.61 -4.13
N GLY A 63 14.22 6.46 -4.87
CA GLY A 63 15.54 6.93 -4.45
C GLY A 63 16.51 5.75 -4.31
N ALA A 64 17.02 5.53 -3.09
CA ALA A 64 17.93 4.42 -2.77
C ALA A 64 17.24 3.28 -1.98
N GLN A 65 15.92 3.33 -1.79
CA GLN A 65 15.20 2.39 -0.93
C GLN A 65 14.26 1.50 -1.75
N ARG A 66 14.31 0.19 -1.49
CA ARG A 66 13.28 -0.75 -1.97
C ARG A 66 12.05 -0.65 -1.08
N VAL A 67 10.91 -0.49 -1.72
CA VAL A 67 9.59 -0.31 -1.12
C VAL A 67 8.67 -1.43 -1.60
N GLY A 68 8.03 -2.13 -0.67
CA GLY A 68 6.99 -3.10 -0.99
C GLY A 68 5.63 -2.41 -1.01
N VAL A 69 4.82 -2.61 -2.06
CA VAL A 69 3.54 -1.92 -2.23
C VAL A 69 2.39 -2.90 -2.30
N SER A 70 1.38 -2.69 -1.45
CA SER A 70 0.06 -3.29 -1.63
C SER A 70 -0.96 -2.26 -2.07
N VAL A 71 -1.83 -2.66 -2.99
CA VAL A 71 -2.85 -1.81 -3.60
C VAL A 71 -4.23 -2.20 -3.08
N THR A 72 -5.06 -1.18 -2.82
CA THR A 72 -6.46 -1.41 -2.52
C THR A 72 -7.34 -0.24 -2.93
N ARG A 73 -8.66 -0.44 -2.84
CA ARG A 73 -9.67 0.56 -3.14
C ARG A 73 -10.55 0.77 -1.92
N ALA A 74 -10.86 2.01 -1.62
CA ALA A 74 -11.81 2.40 -0.59
C ALA A 74 -12.98 3.15 -1.22
N MET A 75 -14.13 2.47 -1.26
CA MET A 75 -15.34 2.94 -1.93
C MET A 75 -16.55 2.59 -1.07
N GLY A 76 -17.53 3.48 -1.01
CA GLY A 76 -18.81 3.20 -0.34
C GLY A 76 -19.76 2.45 -1.27
N PHE A 77 -20.57 1.55 -0.71
CA PHE A 77 -21.66 0.86 -1.42
C PHE A 77 -22.96 0.96 -0.60
N PRO A 78 -24.12 1.31 -1.19
CA PRO A 78 -24.34 1.60 -2.61
C PRO A 78 -23.87 2.98 -3.07
N THR A 79 -23.57 3.89 -2.14
CA THR A 79 -23.06 5.24 -2.44
C THR A 79 -21.78 5.52 -1.66
N GLN A 80 -20.97 6.46 -2.14
CA GLN A 80 -19.75 6.90 -1.45
C GLN A 80 -19.98 7.38 0.00
N GLY A 81 -21.19 7.88 0.30
CA GLY A 81 -21.58 8.31 1.65
C GLY A 81 -21.73 7.15 2.63
N ALA A 82 -21.95 5.93 2.14
CA ALA A 82 -22.13 4.74 2.97
C ALA A 82 -20.83 4.23 3.61
N PHE A 83 -19.66 4.70 3.17
CA PHE A 83 -18.38 4.30 3.77
C PHE A 83 -18.21 4.94 5.15
N THR A 84 -18.06 4.13 6.19
CA THR A 84 -17.99 4.59 7.58
C THR A 84 -16.58 4.53 8.15
N THR A 85 -16.37 5.15 9.31
CA THR A 85 -15.13 4.97 10.12
C THR A 85 -14.89 3.51 10.47
N GLY A 86 -15.96 2.74 10.73
CA GLY A 86 -15.86 1.30 10.99
C GLY A 86 -15.32 0.52 9.78
N ASP A 87 -15.75 0.89 8.58
CA ASP A 87 -15.24 0.31 7.33
C ASP A 87 -13.77 0.66 7.12
N ALA A 88 -13.38 1.92 7.38
CA ALA A 88 -11.99 2.38 7.31
C ALA A 88 -11.09 1.54 8.23
N ARG A 89 -11.46 1.39 9.51
CA ARG A 89 -10.72 0.59 10.49
C ARG A 89 -10.61 -0.87 10.06
N ARG A 90 -11.71 -1.47 9.60
CA ARG A 90 -11.73 -2.88 9.16
C ARG A 90 -10.84 -3.09 7.92
N LEU A 91 -10.90 -2.18 6.95
CA LEU A 91 -10.09 -2.22 5.74
C LEU A 91 -8.60 -2.13 6.09
N LEU A 92 -8.21 -1.14 6.89
CA LEU A 92 -6.82 -0.93 7.31
C LEU A 92 -6.28 -2.11 8.11
N LYS A 93 -7.00 -2.57 9.14
CA LYS A 93 -6.56 -3.73 9.95
C LYS A 93 -6.29 -4.96 9.08
N LYS A 94 -7.22 -5.27 8.17
CA LYS A 94 -7.05 -6.40 7.24
C LYS A 94 -5.83 -6.23 6.34
N LYS A 95 -5.65 -5.05 5.75
CA LYS A 95 -4.61 -4.80 4.75
C LYS A 95 -3.22 -4.65 5.36
N LEU A 96 -3.10 -3.91 6.47
CA LEU A 96 -1.84 -3.75 7.21
C LEU A 96 -1.35 -5.09 7.77
N TYR A 97 -2.25 -5.91 8.33
CA TYR A 97 -1.88 -7.26 8.77
C TYR A 97 -1.31 -8.11 7.62
N GLY A 98 -1.99 -8.10 6.46
CA GLY A 98 -1.49 -8.81 5.27
C GLY A 98 -0.11 -8.33 4.82
N LEU A 99 0.14 -7.02 4.86
CA LEU A 99 1.41 -6.39 4.50
C LEU A 99 2.55 -6.83 5.42
N ILE A 100 2.29 -6.92 6.73
CA ILE A 100 3.30 -7.34 7.72
C ILE A 100 3.63 -8.81 7.58
N VAL A 101 2.61 -9.65 7.41
CA VAL A 101 2.82 -11.06 7.12
C VAL A 101 3.67 -11.17 5.85
N ALA A 102 3.32 -10.46 4.78
CA ALA A 102 4.10 -10.47 3.55
C ALA A 102 5.56 -10.05 3.76
N ARG A 103 5.80 -8.96 4.51
CA ARG A 103 7.16 -8.50 4.84
C ARG A 103 7.95 -9.54 5.64
N ALA A 104 7.31 -10.28 6.53
CA ALA A 104 7.97 -11.30 7.35
C ALA A 104 8.37 -12.56 6.56
N GLY A 105 7.75 -12.80 5.41
CA GLY A 105 8.01 -14.00 4.62
C GLY A 105 8.56 -13.75 3.23
N ILE A 106 8.90 -12.52 2.88
CA ILE A 106 9.59 -12.25 1.63
C ILE A 106 11.04 -12.72 1.74
N ASP A 107 11.55 -13.32 0.67
CA ASP A 107 12.92 -13.79 0.61
C ASP A 107 13.91 -12.62 0.68
N GLU A 108 15.12 -12.89 1.20
CA GLU A 108 16.13 -11.84 1.42
C GLU A 108 16.51 -11.10 0.12
N SER A 109 16.46 -11.78 -1.03
CA SER A 109 16.73 -11.19 -2.35
C SER A 109 15.69 -10.14 -2.79
N CYS A 110 14.47 -10.21 -2.25
CA CYS A 110 13.33 -9.35 -2.59
C CYS A 110 12.95 -8.41 -1.43
N LYS A 111 13.73 -8.39 -0.35
CA LYS A 111 13.42 -7.66 0.89
C LYS A 111 13.31 -6.16 0.67
N PHE A 112 12.36 -5.55 1.38
CA PHE A 112 12.09 -4.11 1.36
C PHE A 112 12.06 -3.55 2.78
N GLY A 113 12.57 -2.33 2.94
CA GLY A 113 12.66 -1.66 4.24
C GLY A 113 11.37 -0.93 4.63
N VAL A 114 10.67 -0.38 3.62
CA VAL A 114 9.42 0.38 3.81
C VAL A 114 8.30 -0.32 3.06
N ALA A 115 7.14 -0.41 3.69
CA ALA A 115 5.94 -0.95 3.09
C ALA A 115 4.93 0.18 2.83
N VAL A 116 4.33 0.22 1.65
CA VAL A 116 3.29 1.19 1.31
C VAL A 116 1.96 0.47 1.07
N LEU A 117 0.92 0.92 1.77
CA LEU A 117 -0.45 0.60 1.41
C LEU A 117 -0.99 1.74 0.55
N HIS A 118 -0.99 1.56 -0.78
CA HIS A 118 -1.57 2.53 -1.71
C HIS A 118 -3.07 2.28 -1.84
N THR A 119 -3.87 3.25 -1.38
CA THR A 119 -5.33 3.17 -1.40
C THR A 119 -5.93 4.20 -2.35
N TRP A 120 -6.57 3.69 -3.39
CA TRP A 120 -7.44 4.48 -4.26
C TRP A 120 -8.74 4.82 -3.50
N CYS A 121 -8.88 6.08 -3.12
CA CYS A 121 -10.03 6.58 -2.37
C CYS A 121 -11.04 7.18 -3.33
N GLN A 122 -12.30 6.74 -3.27
CA GLN A 122 -13.37 7.28 -4.13
C GLN A 122 -13.64 8.77 -3.89
N SER A 123 -13.35 9.29 -2.69
CA SER A 123 -13.47 10.72 -2.39
C SER A 123 -12.53 11.15 -1.26
N ALA A 124 -12.31 12.47 -1.17
CA ALA A 124 -11.52 13.08 -0.11
C ALA A 124 -12.08 12.76 1.30
N ARG A 125 -13.40 12.61 1.44
CA ARG A 125 -14.03 12.20 2.69
C ARG A 125 -13.56 10.80 3.12
N ILE A 126 -13.51 9.85 2.19
CA ILE A 126 -13.06 8.49 2.46
C ILE A 126 -11.56 8.47 2.78
N ALA A 127 -10.75 9.25 2.06
CA ALA A 127 -9.34 9.40 2.38
C ALA A 127 -9.14 9.95 3.80
N LYS A 128 -9.90 10.97 4.20
CA LYS A 128 -9.87 11.52 5.56
C LYS A 128 -10.24 10.48 6.62
N LEU A 129 -11.30 9.69 6.40
CA LEU A 129 -11.67 8.60 7.31
C LEU A 129 -10.57 7.54 7.47
N LEU A 130 -9.88 7.20 6.38
CA LEU A 130 -8.74 6.28 6.42
C LEU A 130 -7.53 6.89 7.15
N GLN A 131 -7.24 8.17 6.92
CA GLN A 131 -6.17 8.87 7.63
C GLN A 131 -6.41 8.88 9.14
N GLU A 132 -7.62 9.26 9.56
CA GLU A 132 -8.02 9.27 10.98
C GLU A 132 -7.92 7.86 11.59
N ALA A 133 -8.43 6.84 10.89
CA ALA A 133 -8.36 5.46 11.36
C ALA A 133 -6.92 4.91 11.42
N PHE A 134 -6.03 5.35 10.52
CA PHE A 134 -4.61 4.97 10.56
C PHE A 134 -3.89 5.62 11.74
N VAL A 135 -4.12 6.91 12.00
CA VAL A 135 -3.54 7.63 13.15
C VAL A 135 -4.01 7.00 14.46
N GLU A 136 -5.30 6.70 14.58
CA GLU A 136 -5.85 6.01 15.76
C GLU A 136 -5.21 4.64 15.98
N LEU A 137 -5.07 3.85 14.91
CA LEU A 137 -4.44 2.53 14.97
C LEU A 137 -2.95 2.63 15.36
N ALA A 138 -2.21 3.56 14.76
CA ALA A 138 -0.80 3.78 15.05
C ALA A 138 -0.59 4.19 16.52
N ALA A 139 -1.44 5.08 17.04
CA ALA A 139 -1.38 5.51 18.43
C ALA A 139 -1.66 4.34 19.40
N ALA A 140 -2.71 3.56 19.14
CA ALA A 140 -3.06 2.41 19.97
C ALA A 140 -1.96 1.33 19.99
N GLU A 141 -1.32 1.09 18.85
CA GLU A 141 -0.23 0.11 18.73
C GLU A 141 1.06 0.60 19.38
N GLN A 142 1.35 1.90 19.28
CA GLN A 142 2.48 2.51 19.97
C GLN A 142 2.30 2.45 21.50
N GLU A 143 1.09 2.73 21.99
CA GLU A 143 0.78 2.64 23.42
C GLU A 143 0.95 1.20 23.92
N ARG A 144 0.40 0.21 23.20
CA ARG A 144 0.58 -1.22 23.49
C ARG A 144 2.06 -1.60 23.55
N TYR A 145 2.83 -1.20 22.54
CA TYR A 145 4.27 -1.52 22.46
C TYR A 145 5.04 -0.98 23.66
N VAL A 146 4.73 0.25 24.11
CA VAL A 146 5.35 0.84 25.30
C VAL A 146 4.94 0.10 26.57
N GLN A 147 3.67 -0.27 26.71
CA GLN A 147 3.16 -1.02 27.87
C GLN A 147 3.79 -2.42 28.00
N GLU A 148 4.14 -3.05 26.89
CA GLU A 148 4.81 -4.35 26.84
C GLU A 148 6.34 -4.25 27.06
N GLY A 149 6.88 -3.06 27.36
CA GLY A 149 8.31 -2.85 27.59
C GLY A 149 9.14 -2.74 26.29
N GLY A 150 8.48 -2.50 25.16
CA GLY A 150 9.13 -2.37 23.86
C GLY A 150 9.94 -3.60 23.45
N ALA A 151 10.97 -3.39 22.64
CA ALA A 151 11.84 -4.46 22.17
C ALA A 151 12.54 -5.20 23.32
N GLU A 152 12.90 -4.48 24.40
CA GLU A 152 13.53 -5.07 25.59
C GLU A 152 12.59 -6.01 26.35
N GLY A 153 11.29 -5.70 26.34
CA GLY A 153 10.23 -6.57 26.88
C GLY A 153 9.80 -7.70 25.94
N GLY A 154 10.42 -7.83 24.76
CA GLY A 154 10.05 -8.83 23.75
C GLY A 154 8.78 -8.50 22.97
N ALA A 155 8.30 -7.25 23.04
CA ALA A 155 7.12 -6.80 22.33
C ALA A 155 7.34 -6.83 20.82
N TRP A 156 6.33 -7.27 20.07
CA TRP A 156 6.35 -7.12 18.62
C TRP A 156 6.24 -5.65 18.23
N PRO A 157 7.06 -5.17 17.29
CA PRO A 157 7.02 -3.78 16.84
C PRO A 157 5.63 -3.38 16.35
N PRO A 158 5.24 -2.09 16.45
CA PRO A 158 3.97 -1.61 15.97
C PRO A 158 3.73 -2.02 14.51
N VAL A 159 2.51 -2.46 14.21
CA VAL A 159 2.12 -2.87 12.86
C VAL A 159 2.24 -1.76 11.82
N THR A 160 2.30 -0.50 12.28
CA THR A 160 2.49 0.70 11.47
C THR A 160 3.96 1.10 11.31
N GLU A 161 4.89 0.40 11.95
CA GLU A 161 6.32 0.70 11.86
C GLU A 161 6.86 0.41 10.45
N ASN A 162 7.51 1.43 9.86
CA ASN A 162 7.98 1.44 8.47
C ASN A 162 6.85 1.16 7.47
N VAL A 163 5.62 1.58 7.80
CA VAL A 163 4.47 1.51 6.90
C VAL A 163 3.96 2.91 6.58
N VAL A 164 3.77 3.20 5.30
CA VAL A 164 3.16 4.43 4.81
C VAL A 164 1.81 4.11 4.17
N CYS A 165 0.74 4.77 4.62
CA CYS A 165 -0.54 4.74 3.91
C CYS A 165 -0.58 5.87 2.88
N LEU A 166 -0.46 5.54 1.60
CA LEU A 166 -0.60 6.50 0.51
C LEU A 166 -2.07 6.54 0.08
N LEU A 167 -2.75 7.65 0.34
CA LEU A 167 -4.18 7.81 0.05
C LEU A 167 -4.35 8.72 -1.16
N THR A 168 -4.68 8.12 -2.31
CA THR A 168 -4.85 8.86 -3.56
C THR A 168 -6.33 9.01 -3.87
N VAL A 169 -6.80 10.25 -3.92
CA VAL A 169 -8.20 10.56 -4.19
C VAL A 169 -8.45 10.47 -5.70
N ALA A 170 -9.17 9.42 -6.11
CA ALA A 170 -9.68 9.25 -7.46
C ALA A 170 -11.06 9.90 -7.58
N ASP A 171 -11.14 11.20 -7.24
CA ASP A 171 -12.34 11.98 -7.56
C ASP A 171 -12.51 12.01 -9.09
N THR A 172 -13.69 12.37 -9.57
CA THR A 172 -14.07 12.43 -10.99
C THR A 172 -13.17 13.31 -11.88
N ALA A 173 -12.17 13.99 -11.31
CA ALA A 173 -11.19 14.79 -12.03
C ALA A 173 -9.89 14.00 -12.34
N PRO A 174 -9.36 14.06 -13.57
CA PRO A 174 -8.17 13.31 -14.01
C PRO A 174 -6.82 13.82 -13.45
N GLN A 175 -6.84 14.69 -12.44
CA GLN A 175 -5.66 15.43 -11.94
C GLN A 175 -4.69 14.58 -11.09
N VAL A 176 -5.06 13.33 -10.79
CA VAL A 176 -4.26 12.38 -9.99
C VAL A 176 -2.80 12.26 -10.44
N PHE A 177 -2.51 12.45 -11.74
CA PHE A 177 -1.17 12.30 -12.31
C PHE A 177 -0.47 13.62 -12.67
N THR A 178 -1.06 14.78 -12.36
CA THR A 178 -0.58 16.09 -12.85
C THR A 178 0.09 16.98 -11.81
N ASP A 179 -0.07 16.70 -10.52
CA ASP A 179 0.39 17.63 -9.49
C ASP A 179 1.76 17.20 -8.91
N GLU A 180 2.77 18.08 -8.99
CA GLU A 180 4.08 17.94 -8.35
C GLU A 180 3.99 18.19 -6.82
N LEU A 181 4.60 17.35 -5.98
CA LEU A 181 4.72 17.52 -4.52
C LEU A 181 6.18 17.23 -4.22
N ALA A 182 6.83 18.21 -3.63
CA ALA A 182 8.23 18.23 -3.26
C ALA A 182 8.42 17.60 -1.87
N TRP A 183 8.37 16.27 -1.76
CA TRP A 183 8.59 15.58 -0.48
C TRP A 183 9.82 14.65 -0.44
N PHE A 184 10.59 14.58 -1.53
CA PHE A 184 11.86 13.85 -1.61
C PHE A 184 12.97 14.70 -2.26
N ALA A 185 13.00 16.00 -1.96
CA ALA A 185 14.17 16.83 -2.23
C ALA A 185 15.08 16.85 -0.99
#